data_AF-A0A4Z2GNT5-F1
#
_entry.id   AF-A0A4Z2GNT5-F1
#
_cell.length_a   1.000
_cell.length_b   1.000
_cell.length_c   1.000
_cell.angle_alpha   90.00
_cell.angle_beta   90.00
_cell.angle_gamma   90.00
#
_symmetry.space_group_name_H-M   'P 1'
#
loop_
_entity.id
_entity.type
_entity.pdbx_description
1 polymer ?
#
loop_
_entity_poly.entity_id
_entity_poly.type
_entity_poly.pdbx_seq_one_letter_code
_entity_poly.pdbx_strand_id
1 'polypeptide(L)'
;MAKEQKPGRVETFVLAGSNGHNGQDWHTGLSNPASPPPGADRASRMARVATDVRTKCAAYVLALRPWSFSASLTPVALGSALAYKLGGSVDPVILMVCAVTVLMVHGAGNLVNTYYDFSKGIDHKKSDDRTLVDEILAPQDVVPHFVIRGDRIGLKYVALGDVVILITFGPLAVMFSHAVQVGYLSVLPLVYAVPLALNTEAILHSNNTRDMDSDRQAGIVTLAILIGPTLSYVLYNLLLFVPYVLFCILATRYTISMALPLLTLPMAFSLEKLFRSRCYAKIPQKTAKLNLLMGLFYVFGIILAPPGSLPSL
;
A
#
# COMPACT_ATOMS: atom_id res chain seq x y z
N MET A 1 31.17 56.53 -8.68
CA MET A 1 31.40 55.20 -9.27
C MET A 1 30.29 54.29 -8.74
N ALA A 2 29.11 54.20 -9.38
CA ALA A 2 28.75 53.32 -10.51
C ALA A 2 29.00 51.83 -10.16
N LYS A 3 28.06 50.87 -10.25
CA LYS A 3 26.73 50.80 -10.90
C LYS A 3 25.98 49.57 -10.34
N GLU A 4 24.67 49.69 -10.12
CA GLU A 4 23.74 48.55 -10.04
C GLU A 4 23.63 47.84 -11.39
N GLN A 5 23.49 46.51 -11.37
CA GLN A 5 23.35 45.69 -12.57
C GLN A 5 22.08 44.81 -12.45
N LYS A 6 21.05 45.17 -13.22
CA LYS A 6 19.89 44.30 -13.52
C LYS A 6 20.16 43.52 -14.80
N PRO A 7 19.82 42.22 -14.89
CA PRO A 7 19.54 41.55 -16.16
C PRO A 7 18.03 41.65 -16.44
N GLY A 8 17.48 41.79 -17.63
CA GLY A 8 17.95 41.68 -19.01
C GLY A 8 16.70 41.30 -19.80
N ARG A 9 16.07 42.29 -20.46
CA ARG A 9 14.78 42.16 -21.16
C ARG A 9 15.02 41.43 -22.49
N VAL A 10 14.26 40.36 -22.75
CA VAL A 10 14.34 39.59 -24.00
C VAL A 10 13.81 40.43 -25.16
N GLU A 11 14.67 40.70 -26.15
CA GLU A 11 14.32 41.38 -27.39
C GLU A 11 13.48 40.47 -28.29
N THR A 12 12.34 40.98 -28.75
CA THR A 12 11.49 40.35 -29.75
C THR A 12 11.95 40.82 -31.12
N PHE A 13 12.50 39.92 -31.93
CA PHE A 13 12.87 40.21 -33.32
C PHE A 13 11.61 40.48 -34.15
N VAL A 14 11.48 41.70 -34.64
CA VAL A 14 10.55 42.10 -35.71
C VAL A 14 11.34 42.08 -37.01
N LEU A 15 10.96 41.23 -37.97
CA LEU A 15 11.44 41.32 -39.34
C LEU A 15 10.31 41.81 -40.24
N ALA A 16 10.50 43.03 -40.74
CA ALA A 16 9.71 43.62 -41.82
C ALA A 16 10.12 43.02 -43.17
N GLY A 17 9.14 42.84 -44.06
CA GLY A 17 9.31 42.21 -45.36
C GLY A 17 9.94 43.08 -46.44
N SER A 18 10.24 42.44 -47.58
CA SER A 18 10.38 43.10 -48.88
C SER A 18 9.85 42.19 -49.99
N ASN A 19 9.10 42.79 -50.91
CA ASN A 19 8.37 42.18 -52.03
C ASN A 19 9.26 41.89 -53.25
N GLY A 20 8.87 40.92 -54.08
CA GLY A 20 9.39 40.79 -55.45
C GLY A 20 8.97 39.55 -56.26
N HIS A 21 7.74 39.55 -56.79
CA HIS A 21 7.30 39.09 -58.13
C HIS A 21 7.86 37.79 -58.76
N ASN A 22 7.01 36.79 -59.02
CA ASN A 22 6.33 36.56 -60.33
C ASN A 22 5.76 35.13 -60.46
N GLY A 23 4.50 35.03 -60.89
CA GLY A 23 4.10 34.06 -61.94
C GLY A 23 3.44 32.74 -61.54
N GLN A 24 2.16 32.65 -61.93
CA GLN A 24 1.41 31.47 -62.40
C GLN A 24 0.47 30.72 -61.43
N ASP A 25 -0.81 30.95 -61.71
CA ASP A 25 -2.02 30.28 -61.23
C ASP A 25 -2.02 28.77 -61.46
N TRP A 26 -2.53 28.02 -60.47
CA TRP A 26 -3.42 26.87 -60.72
C TRP A 26 -4.44 26.73 -59.58
N HIS A 27 -5.71 26.81 -59.94
CA HIS A 27 -6.85 26.47 -59.09
C HIS A 27 -6.70 25.06 -58.50
N THR A 28 -6.63 24.95 -57.18
CA THR A 28 -7.03 23.72 -56.47
C THR A 28 -8.09 24.10 -55.46
N GLY A 29 -9.30 23.58 -55.67
CA GLY A 29 -10.43 23.79 -54.78
C GLY A 29 -10.10 23.29 -53.39
N LEU A 30 -9.98 24.21 -52.44
CA LEU A 30 -10.08 23.89 -51.02
C LEU A 30 -11.55 23.53 -50.77
N SER A 31 -11.89 22.25 -50.95
CA SER A 31 -13.06 21.70 -50.27
C SER A 31 -12.84 21.94 -48.78
N ASN A 32 -13.72 22.75 -48.17
CA ASN A 32 -13.81 22.84 -46.72
C ASN A 32 -13.82 21.40 -46.19
N PRO A 33 -12.98 21.03 -45.20
CA PRO A 33 -13.06 19.71 -44.61
C PRO A 33 -14.51 19.51 -44.17
N ALA A 34 -15.16 18.48 -44.71
CA ALA A 34 -16.55 18.19 -44.41
C ALA A 34 -16.71 18.22 -42.89
N SER A 35 -17.60 19.08 -42.39
CA SER A 35 -17.90 19.16 -40.97
C SER A 35 -18.20 17.75 -40.46
N PRO A 36 -17.56 17.29 -39.37
CA PRO A 36 -17.71 15.93 -38.90
C PRO A 36 -19.20 15.60 -38.74
N PRO A 37 -19.63 14.39 -39.12
CA PRO A 37 -21.05 14.04 -39.11
C PRO A 37 -21.65 14.29 -37.72
N PRO A 38 -22.89 14.81 -37.62
CA PRO A 38 -23.52 15.12 -36.34
C PRO A 38 -23.48 13.90 -35.41
N GLY A 39 -22.74 13.99 -34.30
CA GLY A 39 -22.57 12.90 -33.34
C GLY A 39 -21.21 12.18 -33.35
N ALA A 40 -20.37 12.35 -34.38
CA ALA A 40 -18.99 11.83 -34.36
C ALA A 40 -18.14 12.50 -33.26
N ASP A 41 -18.35 13.79 -33.02
CA ASP A 41 -17.70 14.52 -31.94
C ASP A 41 -18.18 14.03 -30.56
N ARG A 42 -19.48 13.73 -30.43
CA ARG A 42 -20.07 13.15 -29.21
C ARG A 42 -19.52 11.76 -28.92
N ALA A 43 -19.44 10.87 -29.92
CA ALA A 43 -18.87 9.54 -29.78
C ALA A 43 -17.37 9.61 -29.42
N SER A 44 -16.60 10.49 -30.06
CA SER A 44 -15.18 10.68 -29.76
C SER A 44 -14.94 11.27 -28.37
N ARG A 45 -15.82 12.16 -27.92
CA ARG A 45 -15.80 12.75 -26.57
C ARG A 45 -16.16 11.70 -25.52
N MET A 46 -17.20 10.89 -25.76
CA MET A 46 -17.59 9.80 -24.86
C MET A 46 -16.50 8.73 -24.74
N ALA A 47 -15.83 8.38 -25.86
CA ALA A 47 -14.70 7.46 -25.85
C ALA A 47 -13.49 8.02 -25.07
N ARG A 48 -13.20 9.33 -25.22
CA ARG A 48 -12.16 10.02 -24.43
C ARG A 48 -12.48 10.04 -22.95
N VAL A 49 -13.72 10.37 -22.57
CA VAL A 49 -14.18 10.35 -21.17
C VAL A 49 -14.10 8.94 -20.58
N ALA A 50 -14.54 7.91 -21.30
CA ALA A 50 -14.47 6.53 -20.83
C ALA A 50 -13.02 6.07 -20.62
N THR A 51 -12.11 6.49 -21.51
CA THR A 51 -10.67 6.19 -21.39
C THR A 51 -10.05 6.93 -20.19
N ASP A 52 -10.43 8.18 -19.96
CA ASP A 52 -9.99 8.97 -18.80
C ASP A 52 -10.47 8.35 -17.48
N VAL A 53 -11.75 8.00 -17.38
CA VAL A 53 -12.33 7.32 -16.22
C VAL A 53 -11.62 5.99 -15.95
N ARG A 54 -11.39 5.17 -16.98
CA ARG A 54 -10.69 3.89 -16.82
C ARG A 54 -9.27 4.09 -16.30
N THR A 55 -8.56 5.09 -16.82
CA THR A 55 -7.19 5.42 -16.42
C THR A 55 -7.15 5.88 -14.96
N LYS A 56 -8.08 6.75 -14.55
CA LYS A 56 -8.21 7.19 -13.16
C LYS A 56 -8.57 6.06 -12.21
N CYS A 57 -9.52 5.19 -12.58
CA CYS A 57 -9.85 4.01 -11.79
C CYS A 57 -8.64 3.10 -11.59
N ALA A 58 -7.87 2.85 -12.64
CA ALA A 58 -6.64 2.07 -12.54
C ALA A 58 -5.60 2.74 -11.64
N ALA A 59 -5.47 4.06 -11.70
CA ALA A 59 -4.60 4.84 -10.83
C ALA A 59 -5.04 4.75 -9.36
N TYR A 60 -6.33 4.87 -9.07
CA TYR A 60 -6.84 4.65 -7.71
C TYR A 60 -6.54 3.25 -7.20
N VAL A 61 -6.76 2.22 -8.02
CA VAL A 61 -6.43 0.83 -7.64
C VAL A 61 -4.94 0.70 -7.35
N LEU A 62 -4.06 1.37 -8.11
CA LEU A 62 -2.62 1.36 -7.83
C LEU A 62 -2.29 2.07 -6.50
N ALA A 63 -2.83 3.27 -6.28
CA ALA A 63 -2.60 4.08 -5.09
C ALA A 63 -3.14 3.43 -3.80
N LEU A 64 -4.21 2.63 -3.91
CA LEU A 64 -4.73 1.82 -2.80
C LEU A 64 -3.79 0.70 -2.37
N ARG A 65 -2.77 0.36 -3.17
CA ARG A 65 -1.79 -0.71 -2.93
C ARG A 65 -2.44 -2.03 -2.47
N PRO A 66 -3.33 -2.67 -3.25
CA PRO A 66 -4.13 -3.81 -2.81
C PRO A 66 -3.30 -5.02 -2.36
N TRP A 67 -2.07 -5.12 -2.85
CA TRP A 67 -1.10 -6.13 -2.40
C TRP A 67 -0.82 -6.06 -0.90
N SER A 68 -1.00 -4.90 -0.24
CA SER A 68 -0.80 -4.69 1.20
C SER A 68 -2.00 -5.11 2.06
N PHE A 69 -3.20 -5.28 1.49
CA PHE A 69 -4.43 -5.51 2.23
C PHE A 69 -4.49 -6.84 2.99
N SER A 70 -3.58 -7.78 2.71
CA SER A 70 -3.43 -9.00 3.51
C SER A 70 -3.11 -8.69 4.97
N ALA A 71 -2.33 -7.63 5.22
CA ALA A 71 -1.92 -7.18 6.55
C ALA A 71 -3.11 -6.81 7.46
N SER A 72 -4.25 -6.43 6.88
CA SER A 72 -5.47 -6.05 7.60
C SER A 72 -6.57 -7.11 7.53
N LEU A 73 -6.71 -7.82 6.40
CA LEU A 73 -7.75 -8.83 6.22
C LEU A 73 -7.48 -10.11 7.01
N THR A 74 -6.22 -10.55 7.07
CA THR A 74 -5.88 -11.78 7.81
C THR A 74 -6.11 -11.66 9.33
N PRO A 75 -5.79 -10.53 9.99
CA PRO A 75 -6.22 -10.28 11.38
C PRO A 75 -7.74 -10.34 11.59
N VAL A 76 -8.53 -9.74 10.69
CA VAL A 76 -9.99 -9.74 10.80
C VAL A 76 -10.53 -11.17 10.68
N ALA A 77 -10.03 -11.94 9.71
CA ALA A 77 -10.39 -13.35 9.55
C ALA A 77 -10.00 -14.19 10.77
N LEU A 78 -8.81 -13.94 11.34
CA LEU A 78 -8.36 -14.60 12.57
C LEU A 78 -9.28 -14.28 13.76
N GLY A 79 -9.62 -13.02 13.99
CA GLY A 79 -10.53 -12.62 15.07
C GLY A 79 -11.90 -13.31 14.97
N SER A 80 -12.45 -13.40 13.76
CA SER A 80 -13.70 -14.11 13.51
C SER A 80 -13.56 -15.64 13.65
N ALA A 81 -12.42 -16.23 13.29
CA ALA A 81 -12.16 -17.65 13.49
C ALA A 81 -12.01 -18.03 14.98
N LEU A 82 -11.44 -17.13 15.79
CA LEU A 82 -11.39 -17.28 17.25
C LEU A 82 -12.79 -17.17 17.87
N ALA A 83 -13.60 -16.21 17.40
CA ALA A 83 -15.01 -16.09 17.81
C ALA A 83 -15.81 -17.34 17.45
N TYR A 84 -15.61 -17.90 16.24
CA TYR A 84 -16.19 -19.17 15.84
C TYR A 84 -15.85 -20.30 16.82
N LYS A 85 -14.59 -20.37 17.27
CA LYS A 85 -14.16 -21.43 18.19
C LYS A 85 -14.81 -21.34 19.56
N LEU A 86 -15.02 -20.13 20.07
CA LEU A 86 -15.68 -19.91 21.36
C LEU A 86 -17.20 -20.06 21.28
N GLY A 87 -17.84 -19.44 20.28
CA GLY A 87 -19.30 -19.31 20.19
C GLY A 87 -19.98 -20.29 19.24
N GLY A 88 -19.23 -21.11 18.50
CA GLY A 88 -19.75 -22.07 17.52
C GLY A 88 -20.36 -21.46 16.26
N SER A 89 -20.45 -20.14 16.16
CA SER A 89 -21.04 -19.42 15.03
C SER A 89 -20.33 -18.08 14.78
N VAL A 90 -20.49 -17.55 13.57
CA VAL A 90 -19.95 -16.25 13.12
C VAL A 90 -21.05 -15.57 12.33
N ASP A 91 -21.33 -14.31 12.62
CA ASP A 91 -22.24 -13.52 11.80
C ASP A 91 -21.50 -13.06 10.52
N PRO A 92 -21.96 -13.48 9.32
CA PRO A 92 -21.32 -13.11 8.07
C PRO A 92 -21.47 -11.61 7.74
N VAL A 93 -22.52 -10.95 8.23
CA VAL A 93 -22.71 -9.50 8.06
C VAL A 93 -21.67 -8.76 8.88
N ILE A 94 -21.46 -9.14 10.14
CA ILE A 94 -20.41 -8.54 10.99
C ILE A 94 -19.03 -8.74 10.36
N LEU A 95 -18.73 -9.95 9.89
CA LEU A 95 -17.47 -10.24 9.20
C LEU A 95 -17.27 -9.34 7.98
N MET A 96 -18.31 -9.18 7.15
CA MET A 96 -18.26 -8.33 5.96
C MET A 96 -18.06 -6.86 6.33
N VAL A 97 -18.77 -6.35 7.33
CA VAL A 97 -18.63 -4.96 7.81
C VAL A 97 -17.22 -4.72 8.35
N CYS A 98 -16.67 -5.63 9.15
CA CYS A 98 -15.29 -5.54 9.64
C CYS A 98 -14.27 -5.53 8.50
N ALA A 99 -14.45 -6.41 7.50
CA ALA A 99 -13.56 -6.48 6.33
C ALA A 99 -13.62 -5.20 5.49
N VAL A 100 -14.81 -4.68 5.18
CA VAL A 100 -14.96 -3.43 4.43
C VAL A 100 -14.38 -2.26 5.22
N THR A 101 -14.68 -2.17 6.52
CA THR A 101 -14.17 -1.10 7.39
C THR A 101 -12.65 -1.08 7.43
N VAL A 102 -12.01 -2.23 7.66
CA VAL A 102 -10.54 -2.28 7.74
C VAL A 102 -9.89 -1.97 6.40
N LEU A 103 -10.50 -2.39 5.27
CA LEU A 103 -10.02 -2.06 3.93
C LEU A 103 -10.16 -0.56 3.61
N MET A 104 -11.25 0.08 4.05
CA MET A 104 -11.42 1.52 3.89
C MET A 104 -10.37 2.29 4.69
N VAL A 105 -10.14 1.91 5.96
CA VAL A 105 -9.13 2.56 6.82
C VAL A 105 -7.72 2.36 6.24
N HIS A 106 -7.38 1.13 5.83
CA HIS A 106 -6.09 0.83 5.21
C HIS A 106 -5.91 1.60 3.90
N GLY A 107 -6.90 1.56 3.01
CA GLY A 107 -6.90 2.26 1.74
C GLY A 107 -6.72 3.78 1.91
N ALA A 108 -7.43 4.38 2.87
CA ALA A 108 -7.27 5.79 3.20
C ALA A 108 -5.84 6.11 3.68
N GLY A 109 -5.26 5.25 4.53
CA GLY A 109 -3.85 5.37 4.93
C GLY A 109 -2.88 5.32 3.75
N ASN A 110 -3.12 4.44 2.79
CA ASN A 110 -2.31 4.34 1.56
C ASN A 110 -2.43 5.59 0.70
N LEU A 111 -3.64 6.15 0.51
CA LEU A 111 -3.84 7.39 -0.24
C LEU A 111 -3.18 8.60 0.43
N VAL A 112 -3.27 8.69 1.77
CA VAL A 112 -2.57 9.72 2.54
C VAL A 112 -1.06 9.57 2.38
N ASN A 113 -0.54 8.34 2.41
CA ASN A 113 0.87 8.08 2.19
C ASN A 113 1.31 8.52 0.77
N THR A 114 0.54 8.20 -0.27
CA THR A 114 0.80 8.64 -1.66
C THR A 114 0.87 10.17 -1.76
N TYR A 115 -0.04 10.89 -1.09
CA TYR A 115 0.01 12.36 -1.07
C TYR A 115 1.28 12.89 -0.40
N TYR A 116 1.66 12.37 0.76
CA TYR A 116 2.85 12.84 1.48
C TYR A 116 4.14 12.50 0.73
N ASP A 117 4.22 11.31 0.12
CA ASP A 117 5.40 10.89 -0.66
C ASP A 117 5.59 11.79 -1.90
N PHE A 118 4.50 12.20 -2.54
CA PHE A 118 4.54 13.22 -3.60
C PHE A 118 4.92 14.61 -3.07
N SER A 119 4.25 15.09 -2.01
CA SER A 119 4.46 16.43 -1.43
C SER A 119 5.91 16.66 -1.00
N LYS A 120 6.57 15.61 -0.49
CA LYS A 120 7.98 15.67 -0.04
C LYS A 120 9.00 15.29 -1.13
N GLY A 121 8.55 14.99 -2.34
CA GLY A 121 9.43 14.63 -3.47
C GLY A 121 10.11 13.27 -3.32
N ILE A 122 9.54 12.36 -2.52
CA ILE A 122 9.99 10.98 -2.36
C ILE A 122 9.60 10.16 -3.59
N ASP A 123 8.35 10.33 -4.05
CA ASP A 123 7.89 9.68 -5.26
C ASP A 123 8.45 10.38 -6.51
N HIS A 124 9.00 9.57 -7.40
CA HIS A 124 9.62 9.98 -8.66
C HIS A 124 9.28 9.00 -9.79
N LYS A 125 9.72 9.27 -11.03
CA LYS A 125 9.37 8.44 -12.21
C LYS A 125 9.79 6.96 -12.13
N LYS A 126 10.62 6.56 -11.17
CA LYS A 126 11.00 5.17 -10.92
C LYS A 126 10.33 4.55 -9.68
N SER A 127 9.46 5.29 -8.99
CA SER A 127 8.75 4.81 -7.80
C SER A 127 7.65 3.82 -8.17
N ASP A 128 7.27 2.99 -7.20
CA ASP A 128 6.17 2.03 -7.38
C ASP A 128 4.82 2.74 -7.57
N ASP A 129 4.62 3.84 -6.83
CA ASP A 129 3.48 4.74 -7.01
C ASP A 129 3.94 5.97 -7.80
N ARG A 130 3.28 6.21 -8.94
CA ARG A 130 3.53 7.36 -9.82
C ARG A 130 2.26 8.13 -10.12
N THR A 131 1.16 7.82 -9.43
CA THR A 131 -0.17 8.30 -9.77
C THR A 131 -0.28 9.82 -9.74
N LEU A 132 0.36 10.46 -8.76
CA LEU A 132 0.49 11.92 -8.67
C LEU A 132 1.66 12.47 -9.51
N VAL A 133 2.80 11.75 -9.57
CA VAL A 133 4.01 12.15 -10.32
C VAL A 133 3.78 12.18 -11.85
N ASP A 134 2.91 11.31 -12.34
CA ASP A 134 2.48 11.24 -13.75
C ASP A 134 1.23 12.09 -14.02
N GLU A 135 0.75 12.86 -13.03
CA GLU A 135 -0.42 13.75 -13.15
C GLU A 135 -1.71 13.03 -13.58
N ILE A 136 -1.80 11.72 -13.33
CA ILE A 136 -3.01 10.93 -13.60
C ILE A 136 -4.09 11.26 -12.56
N LEU A 137 -3.67 11.41 -11.30
CA LEU A 137 -4.46 11.91 -10.19
C LEU A 137 -3.86 13.24 -9.70
N ALA A 138 -4.70 14.12 -9.17
CA ALA A 138 -4.28 15.33 -8.49
C ALA A 138 -4.32 15.15 -6.95
N PRO A 139 -3.61 15.98 -6.16
CA PRO A 139 -3.64 15.88 -4.71
C PRO A 139 -5.04 15.88 -4.08
N GLN A 140 -5.96 16.68 -4.63
CA GLN A 140 -7.35 16.74 -4.20
C GLN A 140 -8.16 15.46 -4.53
N ASP A 141 -7.66 14.62 -5.44
CA ASP A 141 -8.30 13.37 -5.82
C ASP A 141 -8.03 12.26 -4.79
N VAL A 142 -6.95 12.37 -4.00
CA VAL A 142 -6.50 11.33 -3.06
C VAL A 142 -6.70 11.71 -1.59
N VAL A 143 -6.63 13.00 -1.23
CA VAL A 143 -6.80 13.46 0.15
C VAL A 143 -7.70 14.70 0.24
N PRO A 144 -8.48 14.84 1.33
CA PRO A 144 -9.30 16.04 1.54
C PRO A 144 -8.42 17.27 1.80
N HIS A 145 -8.96 18.45 1.49
CA HIS A 145 -8.21 19.72 1.51
C HIS A 145 -7.57 20.06 2.87
N PHE A 146 -8.14 19.59 3.99
CA PHE A 146 -7.55 19.82 5.31
C PHE A 146 -6.19 19.11 5.49
N VAL A 147 -6.01 17.93 4.88
CA VAL A 147 -4.74 17.19 4.90
C VAL A 147 -3.70 17.98 4.12
N ILE A 148 -4.09 18.55 2.98
CA ILE A 148 -3.22 19.38 2.13
C ILE A 148 -2.74 20.63 2.87
N ARG A 149 -3.65 21.33 3.58
CA ARG A 149 -3.28 22.47 4.43
C ARG A 149 -2.47 22.06 5.67
N GLY A 150 -2.69 20.84 6.14
CA GLY A 150 -2.13 20.26 7.35
C GLY A 150 -0.76 19.60 7.18
N ASP A 151 -0.05 19.80 6.06
CA ASP A 151 1.25 19.19 5.67
C ASP A 151 2.41 19.34 6.69
N ARG A 152 2.13 19.92 7.86
CA ARG A 152 3.02 19.99 9.02
C ARG A 152 2.87 18.82 10.01
N ILE A 153 1.86 17.96 9.87
CA ILE A 153 1.59 16.83 10.78
C ILE A 153 1.96 15.50 10.11
N GLY A 154 3.24 15.29 9.80
CA GLY A 154 3.71 14.03 9.24
C GLY A 154 3.93 12.98 10.32
N LEU A 155 3.09 11.94 10.37
CA LEU A 155 3.31 10.75 11.21
C LEU A 155 4.62 10.00 10.86
N LYS A 156 5.22 10.26 9.68
CA LYS A 156 6.51 9.71 9.24
C LYS A 156 7.75 10.33 9.92
N TYR A 157 7.62 11.40 10.71
CA TYR A 157 8.79 12.12 11.26
C TYR A 157 9.38 11.52 12.54
N VAL A 158 8.74 10.50 13.10
CA VAL A 158 9.24 9.78 14.26
C VAL A 158 8.99 8.32 13.96
N ALA A 159 9.98 7.44 14.11
CA ALA A 159 9.91 5.99 13.87
C ALA A 159 8.79 5.23 14.65
N LEU A 160 7.88 5.96 15.30
CA LEU A 160 6.64 5.51 15.91
C LEU A 160 5.61 4.95 14.91
N GLY A 161 5.68 5.34 13.62
CA GLY A 161 4.75 4.85 12.60
C GLY A 161 4.68 3.33 12.54
N ASP A 162 5.84 2.67 12.62
CA ASP A 162 5.96 1.21 12.60
C ASP A 162 5.22 0.57 13.78
N VAL A 163 5.42 1.12 14.99
CA VAL A 163 4.74 0.66 16.21
C VAL A 163 3.23 0.86 16.12
N VAL A 164 2.77 2.01 15.60
CA VAL A 164 1.34 2.29 15.45
C VAL A 164 0.71 1.29 14.48
N ILE A 165 1.32 1.08 13.29
CA ILE A 165 0.81 0.16 12.27
C ILE A 165 0.80 -1.29 12.78
N LEU A 166 1.87 -1.73 13.46
CA LEU A 166 1.95 -3.04 14.10
C LEU A 166 0.81 -3.25 15.10
N ILE A 167 0.55 -2.27 15.97
CA ILE A 167 -0.48 -2.36 17.00
C ILE A 167 -1.88 -2.35 16.36
N THR A 168 -2.14 -1.45 15.40
CA THR A 168 -3.47 -1.29 14.80
C THR A 168 -3.85 -2.46 13.91
N PHE A 169 -2.97 -2.87 13.01
CA PHE A 169 -3.26 -3.91 12.03
C PHE A 169 -2.86 -5.31 12.49
N GLY A 170 -2.14 -5.46 13.60
CA GLY A 170 -1.91 -6.76 14.23
C GLY A 170 -2.91 -7.01 15.38
N PRO A 171 -2.53 -6.83 16.65
CA PRO A 171 -3.34 -7.26 17.80
C PRO A 171 -4.71 -6.59 17.91
N LEU A 172 -4.82 -5.28 17.65
CA LEU A 172 -6.10 -4.58 17.80
C LEU A 172 -7.13 -5.04 16.76
N ALA A 173 -6.74 -5.22 15.49
CA ALA A 173 -7.66 -5.70 14.46
C ALA A 173 -8.22 -7.11 14.78
N VAL A 174 -7.39 -8.02 15.31
CA VAL A 174 -7.85 -9.35 15.76
C VAL A 174 -8.83 -9.20 16.93
N MET A 175 -8.46 -8.41 17.94
CA MET A 175 -9.26 -8.20 19.15
C MET A 175 -10.62 -7.56 18.84
N PHE A 176 -10.66 -6.54 17.98
CA PHE A 176 -11.91 -5.88 17.59
C PHE A 176 -12.80 -6.80 16.76
N SER A 177 -12.25 -7.50 15.75
CA SER A 177 -13.01 -8.47 14.96
C SER A 177 -13.63 -9.55 15.84
N HIS A 178 -12.85 -10.09 16.78
CA HIS A 178 -13.35 -11.02 17.78
C HIS A 178 -14.44 -10.41 18.66
N ALA A 179 -14.19 -9.24 19.26
CA ALA A 179 -15.09 -8.61 20.23
C ALA A 179 -16.47 -8.27 19.65
N VAL A 180 -16.52 -7.81 18.40
CA VAL A 180 -17.79 -7.49 17.73
C VAL A 180 -18.58 -8.78 17.41
N GLN A 181 -17.89 -9.89 17.12
CA GLN A 181 -18.55 -11.18 16.89
C GLN A 181 -19.12 -11.80 18.18
N VAL A 182 -18.38 -11.73 19.29
CA VAL A 182 -18.81 -12.35 20.56
C VAL A 182 -19.62 -11.41 21.47
N GLY A 183 -19.62 -10.11 21.19
CA GLY A 183 -20.35 -9.08 21.95
C GLY A 183 -19.65 -8.58 23.22
N TYR A 184 -18.40 -8.96 23.48
CA TYR A 184 -17.62 -8.48 24.62
C TYR A 184 -16.12 -8.39 24.31
N LEU A 185 -15.41 -7.54 25.06
CA LEU A 185 -13.96 -7.38 24.90
C LEU A 185 -13.20 -8.49 25.64
N SER A 186 -12.26 -9.14 24.95
CA SER A 186 -11.39 -10.16 25.52
C SER A 186 -9.94 -9.89 25.14
N VAL A 187 -9.01 -10.14 26.06
CA VAL A 187 -7.56 -10.01 25.82
C VAL A 187 -6.94 -11.27 25.20
N LEU A 188 -7.64 -12.41 25.28
CA LEU A 188 -7.17 -13.69 24.74
C LEU A 188 -6.75 -13.61 23.26
N PRO A 189 -7.49 -12.95 22.35
CA PRO A 189 -7.12 -12.86 20.94
C PRO A 189 -5.77 -12.19 20.69
N LEU A 190 -5.26 -11.37 21.62
CA LEU A 190 -3.96 -10.72 21.49
C LEU A 190 -2.81 -11.73 21.45
N VAL A 191 -2.92 -12.84 22.18
CA VAL A 191 -1.92 -13.92 22.18
C VAL A 191 -1.87 -14.60 20.80
N TYR A 192 -3.05 -14.87 20.23
CA TYR A 192 -3.19 -15.47 18.91
C TYR A 192 -2.79 -14.51 17.79
N ALA A 193 -2.82 -13.20 18.02
CA ALA A 193 -2.44 -12.21 17.02
C ALA A 193 -0.92 -12.16 16.74
N VAL A 194 -0.08 -12.62 17.68
CA VAL A 194 1.38 -12.43 17.63
C VAL A 194 2.01 -12.92 16.31
N PRO A 195 1.76 -14.14 15.81
CA PRO A 195 2.37 -14.60 14.56
C PRO A 195 2.03 -13.71 13.36
N LEU A 196 0.78 -13.24 13.26
CA LEU A 196 0.35 -12.36 12.17
C LEU A 196 0.86 -10.93 12.34
N ALA A 197 0.90 -10.40 13.57
CA ALA A 197 1.44 -9.08 13.85
C ALA A 197 2.92 -8.98 13.42
N LEU A 198 3.73 -9.99 13.76
CA LEU A 198 5.14 -10.08 13.33
C LEU A 198 5.26 -10.15 11.80
N ASN A 199 4.39 -10.90 11.13
CA ASN A 199 4.42 -11.02 9.67
C ASN A 199 3.94 -9.76 8.96
N THR A 200 2.96 -9.04 9.53
CA THR A 200 2.52 -7.72 9.07
C THR A 200 3.66 -6.70 9.20
N GLU A 201 4.37 -6.71 10.32
CA GLU A 201 5.55 -5.86 10.51
C GLU A 201 6.69 -6.22 9.56
N ALA A 202 6.85 -7.50 9.19
CA ALA A 202 7.81 -7.89 8.15
C ALA A 202 7.52 -7.19 6.81
N ILE A 203 6.24 -6.97 6.46
CA ILE A 203 5.86 -6.23 5.25
C ILE A 203 6.33 -4.78 5.37
N LEU A 204 5.97 -4.10 6.46
CA LEU A 204 6.29 -2.70 6.67
C LEU A 204 7.80 -2.47 6.76
N HIS A 205 8.50 -3.27 7.56
CA HIS A 205 9.94 -3.18 7.73
C HIS A 205 10.68 -3.45 6.40
N SER A 206 10.18 -4.37 5.57
CA SER A 206 10.74 -4.58 4.22
C SER A 206 10.50 -3.39 3.28
N ASN A 207 9.37 -2.70 3.43
CA ASN A 207 9.07 -1.47 2.69
C ASN A 207 10.02 -0.34 3.12
N ASN A 208 10.15 -0.10 4.43
CA ASN A 208 11.06 0.90 4.99
C ASN A 208 12.54 0.60 4.66
N THR A 209 12.91 -0.68 4.54
CA THR A 209 14.27 -1.06 4.14
C THR A 209 14.53 -0.83 2.65
N ARG A 210 13.53 -1.07 1.79
CA ARG A 210 13.62 -0.78 0.35
C ARG A 210 13.83 0.72 0.11
N ASP A 211 13.11 1.55 0.87
CA ASP A 211 13.03 3.00 0.66
C ASP A 211 14.05 3.78 1.54
N MET A 212 14.96 3.07 2.22
CA MET A 212 15.89 3.63 3.19
C MET A 212 16.71 4.82 2.66
N ASP A 213 17.23 4.70 1.42
CA ASP A 213 18.09 5.73 0.83
C ASP A 213 17.29 6.97 0.39
N SER A 214 16.09 6.79 -0.17
CA SER A 214 15.20 7.89 -0.57
C SER A 214 14.62 8.60 0.66
N ASP A 215 14.20 7.85 1.67
CA ASP A 215 13.66 8.40 2.91
C ASP A 215 14.70 9.21 3.67
N ARG A 216 15.95 8.74 3.71
CA ARG A 216 17.06 9.49 4.31
C ARG A 216 17.30 10.83 3.60
N GLN A 217 17.22 10.86 2.26
CA GLN A 217 17.37 12.09 1.49
C GLN A 217 16.23 13.08 1.73
N ALA A 218 15.03 12.58 2.01
CA ALA A 218 13.86 13.37 2.35
C ALA A 218 13.78 13.78 3.84
N GLY A 219 14.78 13.44 4.66
CA GLY A 219 14.82 13.75 6.09
C GLY A 219 13.85 12.92 6.95
N ILE A 220 13.37 11.78 6.45
CA ILE A 220 12.53 10.84 7.19
C ILE A 220 13.40 9.90 8.02
N VAL A 221 12.90 9.53 9.19
CA VAL A 221 13.56 8.60 10.10
C VAL A 221 12.67 7.38 10.33
N THR A 222 13.05 6.26 9.73
CA THR A 222 12.42 4.94 9.94
C THR A 222 13.27 4.07 10.87
N LEU A 223 12.68 3.02 11.45
CA LEU A 223 13.44 2.06 12.26
C LEU A 223 14.58 1.42 11.44
N ALA A 224 14.32 1.09 10.17
CA ALA A 224 15.31 0.53 9.26
C ALA A 224 16.52 1.46 9.06
N ILE A 225 16.32 2.79 8.98
CA ILE A 225 17.39 3.79 8.92
C ILE A 225 18.19 3.82 10.23
N LEU A 226 17.51 3.79 11.38
CA LEU A 226 18.14 3.90 12.71
C LEU A 226 19.05 2.71 13.02
N ILE A 227 18.59 1.49 12.73
CA ILE A 227 19.36 0.27 13.04
C ILE A 227 20.35 -0.10 11.92
N GLY A 228 20.19 0.49 10.74
CA GLY A 228 21.05 0.27 9.57
C GLY A 228 20.84 -1.08 8.87
N PRO A 229 21.52 -1.32 7.74
CA PRO A 229 21.22 -2.45 6.85
C PRO A 229 21.42 -3.83 7.48
N THR A 230 22.44 -3.99 8.31
CA THR A 230 22.77 -5.29 8.94
C THR A 230 21.72 -5.69 9.97
N LEU A 231 21.37 -4.78 10.89
CA LEU A 231 20.34 -5.05 11.89
C LEU A 231 18.95 -5.09 11.25
N SER A 232 18.71 -4.33 10.17
CA SER A 232 17.48 -4.45 9.39
C SER A 232 17.31 -5.86 8.81
N TYR A 233 18.37 -6.46 8.26
CA TYR A 233 18.34 -7.85 7.81
C TYR A 233 18.05 -8.83 8.95
N VAL A 234 18.67 -8.65 10.12
CA VAL A 234 18.41 -9.49 11.30
C VAL A 234 16.96 -9.36 11.75
N LEU A 235 16.46 -8.13 11.90
CA LEU A 235 15.08 -7.85 12.31
C LEU A 235 14.08 -8.46 11.33
N TYR A 236 14.28 -8.27 10.03
CA TYR A 236 13.43 -8.87 9.01
C TYR A 236 13.35 -10.40 9.13
N ASN A 237 14.49 -11.07 9.35
CA ASN A 237 14.51 -12.52 9.55
C ASN A 237 13.83 -12.95 10.86
N LEU A 238 13.97 -12.19 11.95
CA LEU A 238 13.24 -12.47 13.19
C LEU A 238 11.73 -12.37 12.95
N LEU A 239 11.27 -11.30 12.29
CA LEU A 239 9.87 -11.09 11.94
C LEU A 239 9.32 -12.21 11.03
N LEU A 240 10.14 -12.73 10.12
CA LEU A 240 9.77 -13.87 9.27
C LEU A 240 9.73 -15.20 10.01
N PHE A 241 10.77 -15.54 10.78
CA PHE A 241 10.99 -16.91 11.26
C PHE A 241 10.43 -17.19 12.66
N VAL A 242 10.30 -16.18 13.53
CA VAL A 242 9.67 -16.35 14.85
C VAL A 242 8.25 -16.90 14.75
N PRO A 243 7.37 -16.42 13.85
CA PRO A 243 6.05 -17.03 13.64
C PRO A 243 6.10 -18.54 13.39
N TYR A 244 7.06 -19.04 12.61
CA TYR A 244 7.19 -20.48 12.35
C TYR A 244 7.57 -21.26 13.61
N VAL A 245 8.44 -20.69 14.46
CA VAL A 245 8.76 -21.29 15.76
C VAL A 245 7.51 -21.38 16.63
N LEU A 246 6.69 -20.32 16.66
CA LEU A 246 5.43 -20.31 17.39
C LEU A 246 4.46 -21.37 16.85
N PHE A 247 4.34 -21.53 15.53
CA PHE A 247 3.50 -22.57 14.94
C PHE A 247 4.01 -23.98 15.23
N CYS A 248 5.32 -24.22 15.25
CA CYS A 248 5.88 -25.50 15.70
C CYS A 248 5.53 -25.80 17.18
N ILE A 249 5.61 -24.81 18.06
CA ILE A 249 5.21 -24.94 19.46
C ILE A 249 3.72 -25.25 19.56
N LEU A 250 2.87 -24.49 18.86
CA LEU A 250 1.43 -24.71 18.87
C LEU A 250 1.04 -26.09 18.31
N ALA A 251 1.72 -26.54 17.25
CA ALA A 251 1.48 -27.83 16.63
C ALA A 251 1.85 -29.02 17.52
N THR A 252 2.97 -28.91 18.23
CA THR A 252 3.47 -29.99 19.10
C THR A 252 2.79 -30.03 20.46
N ARG A 253 2.31 -28.89 20.97
CA ARG A 253 1.71 -28.79 22.31
C ARG A 253 0.20 -28.91 22.33
N TYR A 254 -0.48 -28.53 21.25
CA TYR A 254 -1.95 -28.40 21.24
C TYR A 254 -2.61 -29.22 20.13
N THR A 255 -2.34 -28.93 18.86
CA THR A 255 -2.97 -29.64 17.74
C THR A 255 -2.19 -29.53 16.44
N ILE A 256 -2.10 -30.64 15.70
CA ILE A 256 -1.37 -30.71 14.42
C ILE A 256 -1.90 -29.75 13.36
N SER A 257 -3.16 -29.29 13.45
CA SER A 257 -3.71 -28.31 12.51
C SER A 257 -2.96 -26.96 12.56
N MET A 258 -2.29 -26.65 13.69
CA MET A 258 -1.42 -25.46 13.82
C MET A 258 -0.13 -25.58 12.99
N ALA A 259 0.17 -26.74 12.40
CA ALA A 259 1.29 -26.90 11.48
C ALA A 259 0.98 -26.41 10.06
N LEU A 260 -0.28 -26.11 9.71
CA LEU A 260 -0.65 -25.66 8.36
C LEU A 260 0.14 -24.44 7.85
N PRO A 261 0.37 -23.38 8.67
CA PRO A 261 1.22 -22.26 8.26
C PRO A 261 2.66 -22.66 7.89
N LEU A 262 3.18 -23.80 8.39
CA LEU A 262 4.53 -24.26 8.05
C LEU A 262 4.68 -24.61 6.56
N LEU A 263 3.57 -24.83 5.83
CA LEU A 263 3.58 -25.04 4.38
C LEU A 263 4.14 -23.83 3.61
N THR A 264 4.13 -22.63 4.19
CA THR A 264 4.70 -21.42 3.56
C THR A 264 6.20 -21.24 3.81
N LEU A 265 6.84 -22.13 4.58
CA LEU A 265 8.25 -22.03 4.95
C LEU A 265 9.22 -21.88 3.75
N PRO A 266 9.02 -22.59 2.61
CA PRO A 266 9.87 -22.39 1.43
C PRO A 266 9.84 -20.96 0.89
N MET A 267 8.70 -20.26 1.01
CA MET A 267 8.58 -18.86 0.61
C MET A 267 9.37 -17.94 1.54
N ALA A 268 9.39 -18.22 2.85
CA ALA A 268 10.18 -17.44 3.81
C ALA A 268 11.69 -17.54 3.52
N PHE A 269 12.20 -18.74 3.21
CA PHE A 269 13.60 -18.90 2.79
C PHE A 269 13.91 -18.19 1.46
N SER A 270 12.97 -18.20 0.51
CA SER A 270 13.13 -17.43 -0.74
C SER A 270 13.23 -15.92 -0.46
N LEU A 271 12.41 -15.41 0.47
CA LEU A 271 12.42 -14.01 0.89
C LEU A 271 13.70 -13.63 1.63
N GLU A 272 14.17 -14.46 2.58
CA GLU A 272 15.46 -14.29 3.25
C GLU A 272 16.59 -14.13 2.23
N LYS A 273 16.67 -15.04 1.26
CA LYS A 273 17.70 -15.02 0.21
C LYS A 273 17.66 -13.71 -0.59
N LEU A 274 16.47 -13.25 -0.97
CA LEU A 274 16.31 -11.97 -1.69
C LEU A 274 16.74 -10.78 -0.85
N PHE A 275 16.38 -10.76 0.44
CA PHE A 275 16.73 -9.69 1.36
C PHE A 275 18.24 -9.63 1.60
N ARG A 276 18.88 -10.79 1.80
CA ARG A 276 20.33 -10.92 1.94
C ARG A 276 21.07 -10.45 0.69
N SER A 277 20.54 -10.72 -0.50
CA SER A 277 21.06 -10.22 -1.78
C SER A 277 20.82 -8.72 -2.01
N ARG A 278 20.15 -8.00 -1.08
CA ARG A 278 19.78 -6.58 -1.18
C ARG A 278 18.88 -6.23 -2.36
N CYS A 279 18.15 -7.21 -2.89
CA CYS A 279 17.21 -7.03 -3.99
C CYS A 279 15.81 -6.69 -3.44
N TYR A 280 15.65 -5.49 -2.87
CA TYR A 280 14.45 -5.12 -2.10
C TYR A 280 13.19 -4.86 -2.93
N ALA A 281 13.33 -4.58 -4.23
CA ALA A 281 12.25 -4.04 -5.08
C ALA A 281 10.89 -4.77 -4.96
N LYS A 282 10.89 -6.11 -4.93
CA LYS A 282 9.67 -6.93 -4.86
C LYS A 282 9.46 -7.63 -3.51
N ILE A 283 10.28 -7.33 -2.50
CA ILE A 283 10.19 -8.00 -1.21
C ILE A 283 8.86 -7.67 -0.51
N PRO A 284 8.43 -6.39 -0.37
CA PRO A 284 7.18 -6.09 0.32
C PRO A 284 5.96 -6.83 -0.24
N GLN A 285 5.82 -6.88 -1.56
CA GLN A 285 4.70 -7.57 -2.22
C GLN A 285 4.78 -9.09 -2.03
N LYS A 286 5.99 -9.68 -2.05
CA LYS A 286 6.17 -11.11 -1.80
C LYS A 286 5.95 -11.47 -0.33
N THR A 287 6.33 -10.60 0.60
CA THR A 287 6.07 -10.75 2.03
C THR A 287 4.58 -10.60 2.33
N ALA A 288 3.88 -9.69 1.66
CA ALA A 288 2.43 -9.57 1.80
C ALA A 288 1.69 -10.80 1.26
N LYS A 289 2.19 -11.42 0.18
CA LYS A 289 1.71 -12.72 -0.30
C LYS A 289 1.98 -13.85 0.70
N LEU A 290 3.14 -13.85 1.35
CA LEU A 290 3.45 -14.79 2.43
C LEU A 290 2.46 -14.62 3.59
N ASN A 291 2.27 -13.38 4.06
CA ASN A 291 1.33 -13.04 5.13
C ASN A 291 -0.10 -13.51 4.80
N LEU A 292 -0.56 -13.31 3.57
CA LEU A 292 -1.88 -13.79 3.13
C LEU A 292 -2.00 -15.30 3.28
N LEU A 293 -1.06 -16.07 2.73
CA LEU A 293 -1.10 -17.53 2.77
C LEU A 293 -0.93 -18.06 4.19
N MET A 294 -0.01 -17.49 4.96
CA MET A 294 0.22 -17.84 6.36
C MET A 294 -1.04 -17.58 7.20
N GLY A 295 -1.69 -16.43 7.00
CA GLY A 295 -2.93 -16.06 7.66
C GLY A 295 -4.11 -16.96 7.29
N LEU A 296 -4.26 -17.30 6.00
CA LEU A 296 -5.29 -18.25 5.56
C LEU A 296 -5.07 -19.62 6.19
N PHE A 297 -3.86 -20.17 6.12
CA PHE A 297 -3.55 -21.46 6.74
C PHE A 297 -3.68 -21.43 8.26
N TYR A 298 -3.39 -20.29 8.89
CA TYR A 298 -3.56 -20.15 10.33
C TYR A 298 -5.05 -20.14 10.71
N VAL A 299 -5.88 -19.37 9.99
CA VAL A 299 -7.34 -19.37 10.15
C VAL A 299 -7.92 -20.77 9.98
N PHE A 300 -7.52 -21.49 8.93
CA PHE A 300 -7.93 -22.89 8.76
C PHE A 300 -7.41 -23.79 9.87
N GLY A 301 -6.18 -23.59 10.33
CA GLY A 301 -5.61 -24.29 11.48
C GLY A 301 -6.48 -24.12 12.72
N ILE A 302 -6.92 -22.89 13.01
CA ILE A 302 -7.80 -22.57 14.13
C ILE A 302 -9.14 -23.26 13.94
N ILE A 303 -9.78 -23.14 12.79
CA ILE A 303 -11.10 -23.75 12.52
C ILE A 303 -11.05 -25.28 12.63
N LEU A 304 -9.99 -25.92 12.14
CA LEU A 304 -9.80 -27.37 12.16
C LEU A 304 -9.34 -27.92 13.51
N ALA A 305 -8.91 -27.07 14.45
CA ALA A 305 -8.51 -27.51 15.78
C ALA A 305 -9.67 -28.22 16.50
N PRO A 306 -9.46 -29.40 17.11
CA PRO A 306 -10.50 -30.03 17.94
C PRO A 306 -10.99 -29.10 19.06
N PRO A 307 -12.27 -29.14 19.45
CA PRO A 307 -12.78 -28.34 20.56
C PRO A 307 -11.97 -28.58 21.86
N GLY A 308 -11.63 -27.51 22.59
CA GLY A 308 -10.85 -27.59 23.82
C GLY A 308 -9.36 -27.93 23.66
N SER A 309 -8.87 -28.12 22.42
CA SER A 309 -7.45 -28.40 22.18
C SER A 309 -6.57 -27.15 22.26
N LEU A 310 -7.14 -25.97 22.03
CA LEU A 310 -6.43 -24.71 22.02
C LEU A 310 -6.54 -24.01 23.39
N PRO A 311 -5.49 -23.28 23.83
CA PRO A 311 -5.53 -22.55 25.09
C PRO A 311 -6.74 -21.62 25.22
N SER A 312 -7.64 -21.94 26.15
CA SER A 312 -8.81 -21.11 26.46
C SER A 312 -9.79 -20.94 25.28
N LEU A 313 -9.83 -21.90 24.34
CA LEU A 313 -10.75 -21.95 23.19
C LEU A 313 -11.39 -23.34 23.03
#